data_AF-A0A7V4LZG4-F1
#
_entry.id   AF-A0A7V4LZG4-F1
#
_cell.length_a   1.000
_cell.length_b   1.000
_cell.length_c   1.000
_cell.angle_alpha   90.00
_cell.angle_beta   90.00
_cell.angle_gamma   90.00
#
_symmetry.space_group_name_H-M   'P 1'
#
loop_
_entity.id
_entity.type
_entity.pdbx_description
1 polymer ?
#
loop_
_entity_poly.entity_id
_entity_poly.type
_entity_poly.pdbx_seq_one_letter_code
_entity_poly.pdbx_strand_id
1 'polypeptide(L)'
;EDLLGLIRRMNADGRIHGILVQLPLPSHLPEREVLRAVVPEKDVDGFHPVNVGKMLLGEDCFLPCTPHGVVQILARSGVEISGAHVVIVGRSNIVGKPLAAMLVQKKENANATVTICHTGTRDIARFTREADILVVAAGKPRTVTADMVREGAVVIDVGVNRIPDPSRKSGYRLVGDVDFDGVREKASMITPVPGGVGPMTITMLLHNTVESAERFAGLRR
;
A
#
# COMPACT_ATOMS: atom_id res chain seq x y z
N GLU A 1 19.53 -25.01 -1.81
CA GLU A 1 19.58 -24.15 -3.01
C GLU A 1 19.43 -22.71 -2.54
N ASP A 2 20.28 -21.79 -2.98
CA ASP A 2 20.28 -20.39 -2.51
C ASP A 2 19.17 -19.58 -3.21
N LEU A 3 18.37 -18.84 -2.44
CA LEU A 3 17.25 -18.01 -2.92
C LEU A 3 17.71 -17.01 -3.99
N LEU A 4 18.90 -16.44 -3.84
CA LEU A 4 19.47 -15.52 -4.83
C LEU A 4 19.75 -16.22 -6.16
N GLY A 5 20.17 -17.49 -6.12
CA GLY A 5 20.35 -18.32 -7.32
C GLY A 5 19.04 -18.53 -8.08
N LEU A 6 17.94 -18.78 -7.36
CA LEU A 6 16.61 -18.91 -7.95
C LEU A 6 16.17 -17.60 -8.63
N ILE A 7 16.30 -16.47 -7.94
CA ILE A 7 15.93 -15.15 -8.49
C ILE A 7 16.73 -14.85 -9.76
N ARG A 8 18.05 -15.11 -9.78
CA ARG A 8 18.87 -14.93 -11.00
C ARG A 8 18.37 -15.75 -12.17
N ARG A 9 17.97 -17.01 -11.95
CA ARG A 9 17.40 -17.85 -13.02
C ARG A 9 16.06 -17.30 -13.50
N MET A 10 15.20 -16.84 -12.60
CA MET A 10 13.90 -16.26 -12.96
C MET A 10 14.07 -14.93 -13.74
N ASN A 11 15.05 -14.11 -13.37
CA ASN A 11 15.38 -12.90 -14.12
C ASN A 11 15.78 -13.24 -15.56
N ALA A 12 16.57 -14.29 -15.77
CA ALA A 12 17.04 -14.71 -17.09
C ALA A 12 15.98 -15.45 -17.93
N ASP A 13 14.91 -15.97 -17.31
CA ASP A 13 13.87 -16.71 -18.02
C ASP A 13 12.90 -15.77 -18.74
N GLY A 14 12.93 -15.75 -20.08
CA GLY A 14 12.04 -14.95 -20.91
C GLY A 14 10.56 -15.32 -20.84
N ARG A 15 10.19 -16.42 -20.16
CA ARG A 15 8.79 -16.80 -19.91
C ARG A 15 8.21 -16.17 -18.64
N ILE A 16 9.08 -15.60 -17.79
CA ILE A 16 8.71 -15.00 -16.50
C ILE A 16 8.72 -13.49 -16.66
N HIS A 17 7.57 -12.85 -16.47
CA HIS A 17 7.42 -11.40 -16.60
C HIS A 17 7.34 -10.68 -15.25
N GLY A 18 6.95 -11.38 -14.18
CA GLY A 18 6.85 -10.81 -12.84
C GLY A 18 7.47 -11.72 -11.79
N ILE A 19 8.17 -11.12 -10.84
CA ILE A 19 8.72 -11.79 -9.66
C ILE A 19 8.20 -11.07 -8.42
N LEU A 20 7.50 -11.82 -7.57
CA LEU A 20 7.06 -11.38 -6.26
C LEU A 20 7.89 -12.10 -5.19
N VAL A 21 8.39 -11.34 -4.22
CA VAL A 21 9.05 -11.87 -3.02
C VAL A 21 8.10 -11.69 -1.84
N GLN A 22 7.51 -12.78 -1.35
CA GLN A 22 6.60 -12.73 -0.21
C GLN A 22 7.35 -12.33 1.08
N LEU A 23 6.91 -11.24 1.72
CA LEU A 23 7.44 -10.75 2.99
C LEU A 23 6.51 -11.12 4.18
N PRO A 24 7.04 -11.16 5.43
CA PRO A 24 8.46 -11.04 5.78
C PRO A 24 9.24 -12.32 5.43
N LEU A 25 10.52 -12.17 5.11
CA LEU A 25 11.41 -13.32 4.96
C LEU A 25 11.81 -13.88 6.35
N PRO A 26 12.20 -15.17 6.42
CA PRO A 26 12.95 -15.70 7.56
C PRO A 26 14.10 -14.78 7.99
N SER A 27 14.29 -14.60 9.30
CA SER A 27 15.21 -13.59 9.87
C SER A 27 16.68 -13.72 9.46
N HIS A 28 17.10 -14.91 9.02
CA HIS A 28 18.46 -15.16 8.54
C HIS A 28 18.68 -14.76 7.08
N LEU A 29 17.63 -14.41 6.33
CA LEU A 29 17.73 -14.02 4.93
C LEU A 29 17.86 -12.48 4.79
N PRO A 30 18.77 -12.00 3.93
CA PRO A 30 18.97 -10.58 3.73
C PRO A 30 17.87 -9.99 2.84
N GLU A 31 16.73 -9.61 3.42
CA GLU A 31 15.55 -9.07 2.70
C GLU A 31 15.91 -7.99 1.67
N ARG A 32 16.80 -7.06 2.05
CA ARG A 32 17.24 -5.99 1.14
C ARG A 32 18.00 -6.51 -0.08
N GLU A 33 18.81 -7.54 0.08
CA GLU A 33 19.57 -8.13 -1.03
C GLU A 33 18.64 -8.96 -1.92
N VAL A 34 17.69 -9.68 -1.33
CA VAL A 34 16.68 -10.46 -2.05
C VAL A 34 15.81 -9.54 -2.91
N LEU A 35 15.28 -8.45 -2.35
CA LEU A 35 14.47 -7.48 -3.09
C LEU A 35 15.26 -6.80 -4.23
N ARG A 36 16.55 -6.48 -3.99
CA ARG A 36 17.43 -5.88 -5.01
C ARG A 36 17.89 -6.86 -6.09
N ALA A 37 17.77 -8.17 -5.83
CA ALA A 37 18.15 -9.18 -6.81
C ALA A 37 17.11 -9.31 -7.93
N VAL A 38 15.87 -8.88 -7.72
CA VAL A 38 14.83 -8.83 -8.76
C VAL A 38 15.14 -7.66 -9.69
N VAL A 39 15.23 -7.92 -11.01
CA VAL A 39 15.49 -6.83 -11.97
C VAL A 39 14.30 -5.85 -12.02
N PRO A 40 14.53 -4.52 -12.16
CA PRO A 40 13.46 -3.51 -12.15
C PRO A 40 12.30 -3.81 -13.11
N GLU A 41 12.59 -4.41 -14.26
CA GLU A 41 11.64 -4.73 -15.32
C GLU A 41 10.70 -5.90 -14.97
N LYS A 42 11.04 -6.69 -13.95
CA LYS A 42 10.24 -7.80 -13.43
C LYS A 42 9.79 -7.60 -11.98
N ASP A 43 10.12 -6.47 -11.37
CA ASP A 43 9.72 -6.08 -10.02
C ASP A 43 8.26 -5.60 -10.00
N VAL A 44 7.35 -6.55 -10.16
CA VAL A 44 5.90 -6.30 -10.23
C VAL A 44 5.28 -5.91 -8.89
N ASP A 45 6.05 -6.00 -7.80
CA ASP A 45 5.65 -5.50 -6.48
C ASP A 45 6.16 -4.07 -6.19
N GLY A 46 7.03 -3.53 -7.05
CA GLY A 46 7.46 -2.13 -7.05
C GLY A 46 8.43 -1.75 -5.93
N PHE A 47 9.12 -2.71 -5.31
CA PHE A 47 10.00 -2.46 -4.16
C PHE A 47 11.48 -2.35 -4.51
N HIS A 48 11.85 -2.57 -5.78
CA HIS A 48 13.21 -2.35 -6.24
C HIS A 48 13.56 -0.85 -6.12
N PRO A 49 14.73 -0.48 -5.55
CA PRO A 49 15.08 0.93 -5.35
C PRO A 49 15.02 1.82 -6.59
N VAL A 50 15.28 1.25 -7.77
CA VAL A 50 15.11 1.96 -9.06
C VAL A 50 13.65 2.34 -9.30
N ASN A 51 12.70 1.41 -9.13
CA ASN A 51 11.28 1.71 -9.28
C ASN A 51 10.78 2.67 -8.20
N VAL A 52 11.23 2.50 -6.96
CA VAL A 52 10.93 3.45 -5.87
C VAL A 52 11.46 4.86 -6.19
N GLY A 53 12.68 4.97 -6.72
CA GLY A 53 13.27 6.23 -7.14
C GLY A 53 12.50 6.88 -8.29
N LYS A 54 12.20 6.12 -9.34
CA LYS A 54 11.38 6.57 -10.48
C LYS A 54 10.00 7.04 -10.03
N MET A 55 9.31 6.28 -9.19
CA MET A 55 8.03 6.65 -8.61
C MET A 55 8.11 7.98 -7.85
N LEU A 56 9.16 8.18 -7.03
CA LEU A 56 9.37 9.43 -6.31
C LEU A 56 9.56 10.61 -7.27
N LEU A 57 10.29 10.40 -8.37
CA LEU A 57 10.48 11.39 -9.44
C LEU A 57 9.23 11.59 -10.32
N GLY A 58 8.21 10.76 -10.16
CA GLY A 58 7.01 10.77 -11.00
C GLY A 58 7.23 10.20 -12.40
N GLU A 59 8.30 9.42 -12.59
CA GLU A 59 8.63 8.73 -13.84
C GLU A 59 7.82 7.43 -14.00
N ASP A 60 7.88 6.86 -15.21
CA ASP A 60 7.25 5.58 -15.52
C ASP A 60 7.99 4.40 -14.87
N CYS A 61 7.27 3.61 -14.07
CA CYS A 61 7.76 2.43 -13.37
C CYS A 61 6.60 1.57 -12.82
N PHE A 62 6.91 0.36 -12.37
CA PHE A 62 5.95 -0.41 -11.57
C PHE A 62 5.73 0.27 -10.21
N LEU A 63 4.47 0.51 -9.88
CA LEU A 63 4.08 1.14 -8.62
C LEU A 63 3.87 0.07 -7.53
N PRO A 64 4.24 0.34 -6.27
CA PRO A 64 3.93 -0.54 -5.15
C PRO A 64 2.45 -0.91 -5.07
N CYS A 65 2.16 -2.21 -5.02
CA CYS A 65 0.81 -2.74 -5.21
C CYS A 65 -0.21 -2.17 -4.22
N THR A 66 0.12 -2.14 -2.93
CA THR A 66 -0.79 -1.66 -1.89
C THR A 66 -1.07 -0.15 -2.00
N PRO A 67 -0.05 0.73 -2.08
CA PRO A 67 -0.24 2.16 -2.39
C PRO A 67 -1.04 2.42 -3.66
N HIS A 68 -0.74 1.71 -4.75
CA HIS A 68 -1.48 1.84 -5.99
C HIS A 68 -2.95 1.40 -5.81
N GLY A 69 -3.17 0.32 -5.05
CA GLY A 69 -4.51 -0.15 -4.70
C GLY A 69 -5.31 0.88 -3.92
N VAL A 70 -4.69 1.60 -2.97
CA VAL A 70 -5.33 2.70 -2.24
C VAL A 70 -5.76 3.82 -3.19
N VAL A 71 -4.87 4.26 -4.09
CA VAL A 71 -5.20 5.29 -5.10
C VAL A 71 -6.36 4.82 -5.98
N GLN A 72 -6.36 3.57 -6.43
CA GLN A 72 -7.44 3.01 -7.24
C GLN A 72 -8.77 2.92 -6.48
N ILE A 73 -8.77 2.56 -5.19
CA ILE A 73 -10.00 2.55 -4.37
C ILE A 73 -10.60 3.95 -4.31
N LEU A 74 -9.79 4.97 -4.01
CA LEU A 74 -10.24 6.35 -3.92
C LEU A 74 -10.81 6.83 -5.26
N ALA A 75 -10.04 6.69 -6.34
CA ALA A 75 -10.43 7.13 -7.68
C ALA A 75 -11.71 6.45 -8.17
N ARG A 76 -11.80 5.12 -8.02
CA ARG A 76 -12.97 4.34 -8.47
C ARG A 76 -14.20 4.52 -7.59
N SER A 77 -14.03 5.05 -6.37
CA SER A 77 -15.14 5.43 -5.50
C SER A 77 -15.60 6.88 -5.71
N GLY A 78 -15.03 7.60 -6.68
CA GLY A 78 -15.38 8.99 -6.97
C GLY A 78 -14.87 9.99 -5.93
N VAL A 79 -13.83 9.64 -5.16
CA VAL A 79 -13.22 10.54 -4.18
C VAL A 79 -12.28 11.51 -4.89
N GLU A 80 -12.52 12.81 -4.72
CA GLU A 80 -11.63 13.84 -5.25
C GLU A 80 -10.34 13.92 -4.42
N ILE A 81 -9.22 13.50 -5.02
CA ILE A 81 -7.91 13.50 -4.35
C ILE A 81 -7.20 14.85 -4.52
N SER A 82 -7.38 15.52 -5.67
CA SER A 82 -6.69 16.76 -5.98
C SER A 82 -7.12 17.88 -5.04
N GLY A 83 -6.16 18.49 -4.36
CA GLY A 83 -6.39 19.54 -3.37
C GLY A 83 -6.83 19.05 -1.98
N ALA A 84 -7.11 17.74 -1.81
CA ALA A 84 -7.46 17.19 -0.51
C ALA A 84 -6.26 17.20 0.46
N HIS A 85 -6.53 17.33 1.76
CA HIS A 85 -5.56 17.04 2.80
C HIS A 85 -5.61 15.56 3.15
N VAL A 86 -4.59 14.81 2.71
CA VAL A 86 -4.41 13.40 3.01
C VAL A 86 -3.50 13.24 4.21
N VAL A 87 -3.97 12.53 5.24
CA VAL A 87 -3.14 12.14 6.38
C VAL A 87 -2.88 10.64 6.33
N ILE A 88 -1.61 10.26 6.38
CA ILE A 88 -1.17 8.86 6.36
C ILE A 88 -0.60 8.51 7.73
N VAL A 89 -1.24 7.60 8.46
CA VAL A 89 -0.72 7.07 9.73
C VAL A 89 0.10 5.82 9.44
N GLY A 90 1.41 6.00 9.28
CA GLY A 90 2.34 4.94 8.92
C GLY A 90 3.39 5.42 7.92
N ARG A 91 4.65 5.02 8.12
CA ARG A 91 5.80 5.42 7.26
C ARG A 91 6.64 4.24 6.78
N SER A 92 6.02 3.07 6.62
CA SER A 92 6.70 1.89 6.09
C SER A 92 7.21 2.16 4.67
N ASN A 93 8.26 1.44 4.26
CA ASN A 93 8.78 1.53 2.90
C ASN A 93 7.87 0.88 1.86
N ILE A 94 6.88 0.09 2.30
CA ILE A 94 5.99 -0.68 1.44
C ILE A 94 4.59 -0.07 1.26
N VAL A 95 4.19 0.84 2.16
CA VAL A 95 2.87 1.50 2.09
C VAL A 95 2.98 3.01 2.25
N GLY A 96 3.35 3.48 3.44
CA GLY A 96 3.16 4.88 3.81
C GLY A 96 4.00 5.86 2.99
N LYS A 97 5.32 5.61 2.87
CA LYS A 97 6.21 6.49 2.09
C LYS A 97 5.90 6.48 0.60
N PRO A 98 5.70 5.31 -0.06
CA PRO A 98 5.32 5.31 -1.47
C PRO A 98 3.98 5.99 -1.73
N LEU A 99 2.97 5.73 -0.89
CA LEU A 99 1.66 6.37 -1.05
C LEU A 99 1.76 7.88 -0.96
N ALA A 100 2.53 8.40 0.00
CA ALA A 100 2.78 9.83 0.10
C ALA A 100 3.43 10.39 -1.17
N ALA A 101 4.47 9.72 -1.67
CA ALA A 101 5.17 10.12 -2.89
C ALA A 101 4.26 10.10 -4.13
N MET A 102 3.32 9.15 -4.21
CA MET A 102 2.34 9.07 -5.31
C MET A 102 1.32 10.22 -5.23
N LEU A 103 0.80 10.50 -4.03
CA LEU A 103 -0.28 11.47 -3.84
C LEU A 103 0.15 12.94 -3.97
N VAL A 104 1.43 13.25 -3.72
CA VAL A 104 1.95 14.63 -3.91
C VAL A 104 2.24 14.98 -5.37
N GLN A 105 2.19 14.01 -6.29
CA GLN A 105 2.52 14.26 -7.69
C GLN A 105 1.49 15.21 -8.33
N LYS A 106 1.95 16.07 -9.25
CA LYS A 106 1.08 16.90 -10.09
C LYS A 106 0.47 16.07 -11.22
N LYS A 107 -0.42 15.14 -10.87
CA LYS A 107 -1.10 14.19 -11.78
C LYS A 107 -2.57 14.01 -11.39
N GLU A 108 -3.35 13.41 -12.29
CA GLU A 108 -4.70 12.92 -11.98
C GLU A 108 -4.65 11.86 -10.87
N ASN A 109 -5.70 11.78 -10.04
CA ASN A 109 -5.77 10.90 -8.88
C ASN A 109 -4.62 11.09 -7.87
N ALA A 110 -4.04 12.29 -7.86
CA ALA A 110 -2.96 12.74 -6.97
C ALA A 110 -3.17 14.24 -6.68
N ASN A 111 -2.10 15.02 -6.58
CA ASN A 111 -2.11 16.46 -6.31
C ASN A 111 -2.72 16.83 -4.95
N ALA A 112 -2.49 16.00 -3.93
CA ALA A 112 -2.95 16.21 -2.56
C ALA A 112 -1.89 16.92 -1.70
N THR A 113 -2.35 17.60 -0.64
CA THR A 113 -1.48 17.98 0.48
C THR A 113 -1.34 16.77 1.39
N VAL A 114 -0.12 16.30 1.66
CA VAL A 114 0.09 15.05 2.41
C VAL A 114 0.83 15.27 3.72
N THR A 115 0.26 14.77 4.82
CA THR A 115 0.89 14.70 6.14
C THR A 115 1.16 13.24 6.52
N ILE A 116 2.40 12.91 6.88
CA ILE A 116 2.76 11.56 7.36
C ILE A 116 2.90 11.57 8.89
N CYS A 117 2.02 10.83 9.55
CA CYS A 117 2.06 10.54 10.98
C CYS A 117 2.75 9.20 11.26
N HIS A 118 3.44 9.10 12.39
CA HIS A 118 4.17 7.89 12.79
C HIS A 118 4.44 7.87 14.30
N THR A 119 5.14 6.86 14.80
CA THR A 119 5.46 6.69 16.22
C THR A 119 6.20 7.86 16.87
N GLY A 120 6.96 8.66 16.10
CA GLY A 120 7.58 9.90 16.57
C GLY A 120 6.70 11.16 16.51
N THR A 121 5.46 11.06 16.03
CA THR A 121 4.52 12.19 15.97
C THR A 121 3.90 12.40 17.36
N ARG A 122 4.03 13.61 17.93
CA ARG A 122 3.60 13.89 19.31
C ARG A 122 2.09 13.78 19.52
N ASP A 123 1.32 14.29 18.57
CA ASP A 123 -0.14 14.26 18.59
C ASP A 123 -0.62 13.86 17.20
N ILE A 124 -0.88 12.56 17.03
CA ILE A 124 -1.44 12.02 15.78
C ILE A 124 -2.86 12.54 15.57
N ALA A 125 -3.65 12.62 16.66
CA ALA A 125 -5.06 12.97 16.61
C ALA A 125 -5.30 14.40 16.10
N ARG A 126 -4.39 15.34 16.40
CA ARG A 126 -4.40 16.68 15.81
C ARG A 126 -4.48 16.62 14.29
N PHE A 127 -3.57 15.89 13.65
CA PHE A 127 -3.50 15.83 12.20
C PHE A 127 -4.66 15.02 11.60
N THR A 128 -5.00 13.87 12.19
CA THR A 128 -6.07 13.02 11.63
C THR A 128 -7.45 13.69 11.67
N ARG A 129 -7.69 14.62 12.59
CA ARG A 129 -8.91 15.45 12.63
C ARG A 129 -8.95 16.53 11.54
N GLU A 130 -7.83 16.83 10.90
CA GLU A 130 -7.75 17.78 9.79
C GLU A 130 -7.84 17.09 8.41
N ALA A 131 -7.88 15.75 8.39
CA ALA A 131 -7.83 14.98 7.16
C ALA A 131 -9.17 14.98 6.40
N ASP A 132 -9.13 15.28 5.11
CA ASP A 132 -10.24 14.96 4.19
C ASP A 132 -10.20 13.46 3.85
N ILE A 133 -8.99 12.93 3.67
CA ILE A 133 -8.72 11.51 3.42
C ILE A 133 -7.72 11.01 4.48
N LEU A 134 -8.11 10.00 5.25
CA LEU A 134 -7.28 9.38 6.27
C LEU A 134 -6.90 7.96 5.84
N VAL A 135 -5.60 7.70 5.67
CA VAL A 135 -5.07 6.36 5.37
C VAL A 135 -4.32 5.81 6.57
N VAL A 136 -4.74 4.65 7.08
CA VAL A 136 -4.19 4.04 8.30
C VAL A 136 -3.44 2.77 7.95
N ALA A 137 -2.12 2.79 8.14
CA ALA A 137 -1.18 1.72 7.85
C ALA A 137 -0.17 1.59 9.00
N ALA A 138 -0.69 1.52 10.22
CA ALA A 138 0.07 1.50 11.47
C ALA A 138 0.52 0.09 11.87
N GLY A 139 -0.20 -0.95 11.41
CA GLY A 139 0.05 -2.35 11.76
C GLY A 139 -0.28 -2.67 13.22
N LYS A 140 -1.27 -1.98 13.79
CA LYS A 140 -1.74 -2.20 15.16
C LYS A 140 -3.26 -1.96 15.24
N PRO A 141 -4.04 -2.93 15.77
CA PRO A 141 -5.49 -2.78 15.89
C PRO A 141 -5.90 -1.55 16.71
N ARG A 142 -6.96 -0.87 16.26
CA ARG A 142 -7.58 0.27 16.96
C ARG A 142 -6.60 1.40 17.27
N THR A 143 -5.66 1.66 16.37
CA THR A 143 -4.76 2.82 16.43
C THR A 143 -5.52 4.12 16.20
N VAL A 144 -6.54 4.10 15.34
CA VAL A 144 -7.42 5.25 15.08
C VAL A 144 -8.82 4.95 15.59
N THR A 145 -9.35 5.86 16.40
CA THR A 145 -10.70 5.81 16.99
C THR A 145 -11.59 6.94 16.45
N ALA A 146 -12.90 6.87 16.71
CA ALA A 146 -13.88 7.82 16.21
C ALA A 146 -13.57 9.29 16.54
N ASP A 147 -13.03 9.57 17.74
CA ASP A 147 -12.67 10.93 18.16
C ASP A 147 -11.50 11.52 17.39
N MET A 148 -10.70 10.69 16.70
CA MET A 148 -9.55 11.10 15.89
C MET A 148 -9.92 11.42 14.44
N VAL A 149 -11.15 11.13 14.01
CA VAL A 149 -11.61 11.27 12.62
C VAL A 149 -12.55 12.46 12.51
N ARG A 150 -12.42 13.27 11.45
CA ARG A 150 -13.34 14.36 11.13
C ARG A 150 -14.66 13.83 10.54
N GLU A 151 -15.74 14.54 10.81
CA GLU A 151 -17.04 14.29 10.17
C GLU A 151 -16.95 14.43 8.64
N GLY A 152 -17.43 13.43 7.91
CA GLY A 152 -17.40 13.37 6.45
C GLY A 152 -16.07 12.93 5.83
N ALA A 153 -15.04 12.58 6.62
CA ALA A 153 -13.76 12.13 6.08
C ALA A 153 -13.88 10.78 5.35
N VAL A 154 -13.03 10.55 4.34
CA VAL A 154 -12.84 9.24 3.71
C VAL A 154 -11.74 8.49 4.46
N VAL A 155 -12.00 7.25 4.87
CA VAL A 155 -11.07 6.45 5.67
C VAL A 155 -10.67 5.17 4.95
N ILE A 156 -9.36 5.01 4.71
CA ILE A 156 -8.78 3.80 4.14
C ILE A 156 -7.99 3.07 5.23
N ASP A 157 -8.48 1.92 5.68
CA ASP A 157 -7.82 1.02 6.61
C ASP A 157 -7.00 -0.02 5.82
N VAL A 158 -5.68 0.17 5.82
CA VAL A 158 -4.71 -0.71 5.16
C VAL A 158 -4.27 -1.84 6.10
N GLY A 159 -4.46 -1.67 7.42
CA GLY A 159 -4.01 -2.60 8.43
C GLY A 159 -4.68 -3.96 8.29
N VAL A 160 -3.92 -5.03 8.52
CA VAL A 160 -4.46 -6.38 8.63
C VAL A 160 -3.79 -7.08 9.79
N ASN A 161 -4.55 -7.25 10.86
CA ASN A 161 -4.07 -7.82 12.12
C ASN A 161 -4.85 -9.10 12.44
N ARG A 162 -4.15 -10.13 12.90
CA ARG A 162 -4.77 -11.37 13.40
C ARG A 162 -5.00 -11.24 14.91
N ILE A 163 -6.24 -11.38 15.34
CA ILE A 163 -6.58 -11.41 16.76
C ILE A 163 -7.22 -12.77 17.12
N PRO A 164 -6.85 -13.39 18.25
CA PRO A 164 -7.42 -14.66 18.67
C PRO A 164 -8.96 -14.61 18.70
N ASP A 165 -9.58 -15.63 18.13
CA ASP A 165 -11.04 -15.78 18.08
C ASP A 165 -11.38 -17.28 18.08
N PRO A 166 -11.76 -17.85 19.24
CA PRO A 166 -12.06 -19.26 19.37
C PRO A 166 -13.35 -19.67 18.64
N SER A 167 -14.19 -18.72 18.22
CA SER A 167 -15.40 -19.01 17.44
C SER A 167 -15.09 -19.32 15.97
N ARG A 168 -13.88 -19.01 15.50
CA ARG A 168 -13.44 -19.24 14.11
C ARG A 168 -12.61 -20.51 14.01
N LYS A 169 -12.81 -21.28 12.93
CA LYS A 169 -12.00 -22.47 12.61
C LYS A 169 -10.49 -22.18 12.53
N SER A 170 -10.12 -20.97 12.11
CA SER A 170 -8.74 -20.47 12.05
C SER A 170 -8.13 -20.17 13.42
N GLY A 171 -8.93 -20.09 14.49
CA GLY A 171 -8.51 -19.63 15.82
C GLY A 171 -8.26 -18.12 15.91
N TYR A 172 -8.50 -17.37 14.82
CA TYR A 172 -8.35 -15.91 14.77
C TYR A 172 -9.33 -15.28 13.79
N ARG A 173 -9.62 -13.98 14.00
CA ARG A 173 -10.26 -13.09 13.02
C ARG A 173 -9.31 -12.00 12.56
N LEU A 174 -9.58 -11.44 11.38
CA LEU A 174 -8.84 -10.30 10.85
C LEU A 174 -9.52 -9.00 11.26
N VAL A 175 -8.72 -8.03 11.69
CA VAL A 175 -9.18 -6.67 12.00
C VAL A 175 -8.19 -5.66 11.46
N GLY A 176 -8.69 -4.48 11.12
CA GLY A 176 -7.88 -3.37 10.66
C GLY A 176 -7.21 -2.60 11.79
N ASP A 177 -6.56 -1.50 11.43
CA ASP A 177 -5.95 -0.56 12.36
C ASP A 177 -6.96 0.46 12.91
N VAL A 178 -8.16 0.53 12.33
CA VAL A 178 -9.22 1.48 12.69
C VAL A 178 -10.29 0.80 13.53
N ASP A 179 -10.84 1.53 14.50
CA ASP A 179 -12.11 1.18 15.15
C ASP A 179 -13.29 1.37 14.17
N PHE A 180 -13.53 0.36 13.34
CA PHE A 180 -14.48 0.43 12.22
C PHE A 180 -15.89 0.86 12.67
N ASP A 181 -16.41 0.28 13.74
CA ASP A 181 -17.79 0.54 14.18
C ASP A 181 -17.97 1.96 14.72
N GLY A 182 -16.97 2.53 15.39
CA GLY A 182 -17.03 3.93 15.83
C GLY A 182 -16.80 4.91 14.68
N VAL A 183 -15.87 4.60 13.77
CA VAL A 183 -15.47 5.52 12.70
C VAL A 183 -16.49 5.56 11.56
N ARG A 184 -17.18 4.45 11.25
CA ARG A 184 -18.20 4.41 10.19
C ARG A 184 -19.36 5.39 10.42
N GLU A 185 -19.63 5.76 11.67
CA GLU A 185 -20.70 6.70 12.03
C GLU A 185 -20.31 8.16 11.72
N LYS A 186 -19.04 8.43 11.41
CA LYS A 186 -18.51 9.76 11.08
C LYS A 186 -17.96 9.87 9.66
N ALA A 187 -17.39 8.78 9.15
CA ALA A 187 -16.76 8.75 7.85
C ALA A 187 -17.81 8.79 6.74
N SER A 188 -17.56 9.56 5.68
CA SER A 188 -18.41 9.51 4.48
C SER A 188 -18.23 8.18 3.73
N MET A 189 -17.03 7.62 3.78
CA MET A 189 -16.67 6.30 3.26
C MET A 189 -15.60 5.68 4.15
N ILE A 190 -15.69 4.36 4.37
CA ILE A 190 -14.67 3.60 5.09
C ILE A 190 -14.46 2.22 4.46
N THR A 191 -13.20 1.81 4.29
CA THR A 191 -12.90 0.45 3.81
C THR A 191 -13.03 -0.58 4.94
N PRO A 192 -13.68 -1.74 4.71
CA PRO A 192 -13.75 -2.79 5.70
C PRO A 192 -12.44 -3.59 5.78
N VAL A 193 -12.18 -4.21 6.93
CA VAL A 193 -11.14 -5.23 7.08
C VAL A 193 -11.76 -6.49 7.70
N PRO A 194 -11.76 -7.64 6.98
CA PRO A 194 -11.25 -7.85 5.62
C PRO A 194 -12.17 -7.26 4.53
N GLY A 195 -11.68 -7.22 3.28
CA GLY A 195 -12.48 -6.87 2.09
C GLY A 195 -12.17 -5.51 1.45
N GLY A 196 -11.37 -4.67 2.10
CA GLY A 196 -10.91 -3.38 1.57
C GLY A 196 -9.64 -3.48 0.74
N VAL A 197 -8.50 -3.07 1.32
CA VAL A 197 -7.24 -2.89 0.59
C VAL A 197 -6.60 -4.21 0.15
N GLY A 198 -6.74 -5.28 0.94
CA GLY A 198 -6.11 -6.58 0.66
C GLY A 198 -6.38 -7.16 -0.75
N PRO A 199 -7.65 -7.27 -1.19
CA PRO A 199 -7.97 -7.66 -2.56
C PRO A 199 -7.32 -6.77 -3.62
N MET A 200 -7.26 -5.46 -3.40
CA MET A 200 -6.67 -4.51 -4.34
C MET A 200 -5.15 -4.65 -4.44
N THR A 201 -4.45 -5.02 -3.37
CA THR A 201 -3.02 -5.37 -3.44
C THR A 201 -2.80 -6.50 -4.45
N ILE A 202 -3.62 -7.55 -4.42
CA ILE A 202 -3.52 -8.67 -5.36
C ILE A 202 -3.87 -8.22 -6.78
N THR A 203 -4.91 -7.40 -6.93
CA THR A 203 -5.29 -6.87 -8.25
C THR A 203 -4.18 -6.02 -8.87
N MET A 204 -3.49 -5.19 -8.07
CA MET A 204 -2.39 -4.35 -8.57
C MET A 204 -1.13 -5.15 -8.89
N LEU A 205 -0.86 -6.23 -8.17
CA LEU A 205 0.19 -7.18 -8.54
C LEU A 205 -0.08 -7.80 -9.92
N LEU A 206 -1.31 -8.25 -10.16
CA LEU A 206 -1.70 -8.80 -11.46
C LEU A 206 -1.65 -7.73 -12.56
N HIS A 207 -2.09 -6.51 -12.26
CA HIS A 207 -2.00 -5.37 -13.16
C HIS A 207 -0.55 -5.11 -13.60
N ASN A 208 0.38 -4.98 -12.64
CA ASN A 208 1.80 -4.79 -12.92
C ASN A 208 2.40 -5.98 -13.70
N THR A 209 1.94 -7.20 -13.42
CA THR A 209 2.40 -8.41 -14.13
C THR A 209 1.95 -8.42 -15.60
N VAL A 210 0.69 -8.04 -15.86
CA VAL A 210 0.19 -7.87 -17.23
C VAL A 210 0.96 -6.78 -17.96
N GLU A 211 1.16 -5.63 -17.30
CA GLU A 211 1.94 -4.54 -17.85
C GLU A 211 3.39 -4.94 -18.19
N SER A 212 4.05 -5.72 -17.32
CA SER A 212 5.40 -6.22 -17.61
C SER A 212 5.40 -7.14 -18.84
N ALA A 213 4.41 -8.03 -18.95
CA ALA A 213 4.27 -8.89 -20.13
C ALA A 213 4.03 -8.09 -21.42
N GLU A 214 3.20 -7.04 -21.37
CA GLU A 214 2.96 -6.13 -22.48
C GLU A 214 4.23 -5.39 -22.92
N ARG A 215 5.01 -4.86 -21.97
CA ARG A 215 6.30 -4.22 -22.23
C ARG A 215 7.28 -5.20 -22.88
N PHE A 216 7.36 -6.44 -22.37
CA PHE A 216 8.23 -7.48 -22.93
C PHE A 216 7.82 -7.89 -24.36
N ALA A 217 6.52 -7.89 -24.65
CA ALA A 217 5.97 -8.13 -25.99
C ALA A 217 6.07 -6.91 -26.93
N GLY A 218 6.55 -5.76 -26.45
CA GLY A 218 6.64 -4.52 -27.23
C GLY A 218 5.29 -3.85 -27.52
N LEU A 219 4.24 -4.20 -26.77
CA LEU A 219 2.89 -3.63 -26.89
C LEU A 219 2.74 -2.31 -26.15
N ARG A 220 3.59 -2.07 -25.15
CA ARG A 220 3.64 -0.85 -24.35
C ARG A 220 5.06 -0.32 -24.32
N ARG A 221 5.23 0.97 -24.60
CA ARG A 221 6.53 1.66 -24.60
C ARG A 221 6.76 2.34 -23.27
#